data_AF-A0A3C0Q3J4-F1
#
_entry.id   AF-A0A3C0Q3J4-F1
#
_cell.length_a   1.000
_cell.length_b   1.000
_cell.length_c   1.000
_cell.angle_alpha   90.00
_cell.angle_beta   90.00
_cell.angle_gamma   90.00
#
_symmetry.space_group_name_H-M   'P 1'
#
loop_
_entity.id
_entity.type
_entity.pdbx_description
1 polymer ?
#
loop_
_entity_poly.entity_id
_entity_poly.type
_entity_poly.pdbx_seq_one_letter_code
_entity_poly.pdbx_strand_id
1 'polypeptide(L)'
;MKQFILCIFLLVLLAPVASFADNELVRGQVGQQKKIKIYTDEQLDEALTVSDECKAYDLSNTRYDCDCVGMTFLELRRTRGDKAPAYWLRDTARRKCPNAPAMAGKVYTECTSWAPSKRGEDYDAFCKCYGSTFAKIFSKNPTDNLIVTEAQTVSAMQSCNVNAVNVKAQDRDAFVAKLKESKVYDKLFPGAKEDPQPRSKP
;
A
#
# COMPACT_ATOMS: atom_id res chain seq x y z
N MET A 1 -82.98 -7.70 -36.36
CA MET A 1 -82.12 -6.54 -36.66
C MET A 1 -80.67 -7.02 -36.69
N LYS A 2 -79.97 -6.82 -37.82
CA LYS A 2 -78.50 -6.64 -38.08
C LYS A 2 -77.51 -7.42 -37.18
N GLN A 3 -76.72 -8.40 -37.63
CA GLN A 3 -75.62 -8.45 -38.63
C GLN A 3 -74.36 -7.65 -38.23
N PHE A 4 -73.18 -8.25 -38.47
CA PHE A 4 -71.76 -7.79 -38.37
C PHE A 4 -71.04 -8.06 -37.02
N ILE A 5 -70.10 -9.02 -36.93
CA ILE A 5 -68.68 -9.02 -37.38
C ILE A 5 -67.83 -8.01 -36.57
N LEU A 6 -66.73 -8.47 -35.93
CA LEU A 6 -65.33 -8.04 -36.15
C LEU A 6 -64.41 -8.18 -34.89
N CYS A 7 -63.20 -8.72 -35.10
CA CYS A 7 -61.93 -8.55 -34.37
C CYS A 7 -61.84 -8.96 -32.88
N ILE A 8 -61.24 -10.11 -32.53
CA ILE A 8 -59.78 -10.39 -32.50
C ILE A 8 -58.96 -9.15 -32.12
N PHE A 9 -58.62 -9.01 -30.84
CA PHE A 9 -57.38 -8.36 -30.41
C PHE A 9 -56.77 -9.16 -29.25
N LEU A 10 -56.08 -10.23 -29.66
CA LEU A 10 -55.14 -10.98 -28.84
C LEU A 10 -53.92 -10.07 -28.65
N LEU A 11 -53.86 -9.32 -27.55
CA LEU A 11 -52.73 -8.47 -27.20
C LEU A 11 -51.62 -9.35 -26.61
N VAL A 12 -50.98 -10.12 -27.50
CA VAL A 12 -49.69 -10.77 -27.24
C VAL A 12 -48.68 -9.63 -27.12
N LEU A 13 -48.19 -9.44 -25.90
CA LEU A 13 -47.04 -8.60 -25.59
C LEU A 13 -45.84 -9.13 -26.39
N LEU A 14 -45.61 -8.48 -27.53
CA LEU A 14 -44.36 -8.53 -28.28
C LEU A 14 -43.26 -7.98 -27.38
N ALA A 15 -42.60 -8.87 -26.62
CA ALA A 15 -41.24 -8.59 -26.21
C ALA A 15 -40.41 -8.43 -27.49
N PRO A 16 -39.64 -7.35 -27.67
CA PRO A 16 -38.63 -7.32 -28.71
C PRO A 16 -37.63 -8.45 -28.40
N VAL A 17 -37.72 -9.53 -29.16
CA VAL A 17 -36.54 -10.37 -29.40
C VAL A 17 -35.52 -9.43 -30.01
N ALA A 18 -34.53 -9.05 -29.20
CA ALA A 18 -33.33 -8.41 -29.69
C ALA A 18 -32.75 -9.38 -30.73
N SER A 19 -33.00 -9.07 -32.00
CA SER A 19 -32.29 -9.67 -33.11
C SER A 19 -30.82 -9.34 -32.89
N PHE A 20 -30.03 -10.34 -32.54
CA PHE A 20 -28.59 -10.26 -32.70
C PHE A 20 -28.34 -10.26 -34.21
N ALA A 21 -28.49 -9.08 -34.81
CA ALA A 21 -27.90 -8.82 -36.11
C ALA A 21 -26.39 -9.03 -35.94
N ASP A 22 -25.86 -9.95 -36.74
CA ASP A 22 -24.44 -10.18 -36.91
C ASP A 22 -23.75 -8.84 -37.14
N ASN A 23 -23.04 -8.35 -36.12
CA ASN A 23 -22.02 -7.35 -36.34
C ASN A 23 -20.90 -8.06 -37.07
N GLU A 24 -20.96 -7.95 -38.39
CA GLU A 24 -19.87 -8.10 -39.33
C GLU A 24 -18.56 -7.70 -38.64
N LEU A 25 -17.73 -8.70 -38.35
CA LEU A 25 -16.34 -8.47 -38.00
C LEU A 25 -15.70 -7.78 -39.21
N VAL A 26 -15.64 -6.45 -39.17
CA VAL A 26 -14.84 -5.64 -40.09
C VAL A 26 -13.39 -6.06 -39.90
N ARG A 27 -12.99 -7.04 -40.69
CA ARG A 27 -11.62 -7.48 -40.88
C ARG A 27 -10.87 -6.36 -41.59
N GLY A 28 -10.23 -5.50 -40.80
CA GLY A 28 -9.23 -4.57 -41.31
C GLY A 28 -9.63 -3.11 -41.28
N GLN A 29 -9.72 -2.53 -40.09
CA GLN A 29 -9.12 -1.22 -39.88
C GLN A 29 -8.15 -1.33 -38.72
N VAL A 30 -6.91 -1.73 -39.05
CA VAL A 30 -5.76 -1.43 -38.21
C VAL A 30 -5.68 0.09 -38.19
N GLY A 31 -6.33 0.72 -37.20
CA GLY A 31 -6.20 2.15 -36.95
C GLY A 31 -4.71 2.48 -36.97
N GLN A 32 -4.35 3.52 -37.74
CA GLN A 32 -2.97 3.94 -38.02
C GLN A 32 -2.07 3.58 -36.84
N GLN A 33 -1.27 2.52 -36.99
CA GLN A 33 -0.30 2.14 -35.98
C GLN A 33 0.62 3.34 -35.84
N LYS A 34 0.44 4.11 -34.76
CA LYS A 34 1.34 5.19 -34.37
C LYS A 34 2.73 4.58 -34.42
N LYS A 35 3.53 5.00 -35.41
CA LYS A 35 4.81 4.37 -35.76
C LYS A 35 5.60 4.16 -34.48
N ILE A 36 5.65 2.93 -33.98
CA ILE A 36 6.29 2.60 -32.72
C ILE A 36 7.77 2.85 -32.98
N LYS A 37 8.33 3.90 -32.37
CA LYS A 37 9.78 4.14 -32.44
C LYS A 37 10.44 2.89 -31.86
N ILE A 38 11.18 2.16 -32.69
CA ILE A 38 11.93 0.97 -32.27
C ILE A 38 13.01 1.45 -31.29
N TYR A 39 13.24 0.69 -30.23
CA TYR A 39 14.33 0.97 -29.30
C TYR A 39 15.67 0.83 -30.01
N THR A 40 16.62 1.72 -29.73
CA THR A 40 18.00 1.52 -30.16
C THR A 40 18.72 0.63 -29.14
N ASP A 41 19.80 -0.02 -29.56
CA ASP A 41 20.61 -0.85 -28.66
C ASP A 41 21.16 -0.02 -27.50
N GLU A 42 21.53 1.24 -27.74
CA GLU A 42 22.00 2.14 -26.69
C GLU A 42 20.92 2.44 -25.63
N GLN A 43 19.65 2.54 -26.05
CA GLN A 43 18.54 2.73 -25.10
C GLN A 43 18.30 1.49 -24.26
N LEU A 44 18.46 0.29 -24.85
CA LEU A 44 18.34 -0.97 -24.14
C LEU A 44 19.47 -1.12 -23.11
N ASP A 45 20.71 -0.86 -23.50
CA ASP A 45 21.88 -0.89 -22.61
C ASP A 45 21.76 0.13 -21.47
N GLU A 46 21.26 1.34 -21.75
CA GLU A 46 21.00 2.35 -20.72
C GLU A 46 19.95 1.86 -19.72
N ALA A 47 18.86 1.24 -20.18
CA ALA A 47 17.80 0.72 -19.33
C ALA A 47 18.26 -0.47 -18.48
N LEU A 48 19.10 -1.35 -19.03
CA LEU A 48 19.74 -2.45 -18.30
C LEU A 48 20.64 -1.90 -17.20
N THR A 49 21.49 -0.92 -17.53
CA THR A 49 22.35 -0.24 -16.55
C THR A 49 21.53 0.37 -15.42
N VAL A 50 20.39 1.00 -15.72
CA VAL A 50 19.49 1.57 -14.70
C VAL A 50 18.90 0.49 -13.78
N SER A 51 18.50 -0.67 -14.33
CA SER A 51 18.01 -1.80 -13.53
C SER A 51 19.11 -2.35 -12.62
N ASP A 52 20.32 -2.54 -13.16
CA ASP A 52 21.45 -3.11 -12.43
C ASP A 52 21.95 -2.16 -11.33
N GLU A 53 22.06 -0.86 -11.61
CA GLU A 53 22.36 0.15 -10.59
C GLU A 53 21.30 0.17 -9.48
N CYS A 54 20.01 0.02 -9.84
CA CYS A 54 18.94 -0.06 -8.84
C CYS A 54 19.10 -1.28 -7.92
N LYS A 55 19.47 -2.44 -8.48
CA LYS A 55 19.69 -3.69 -7.75
C LYS A 55 20.95 -3.65 -6.88
N ALA A 56 21.99 -2.93 -7.32
CA ALA A 56 23.28 -2.86 -6.64
C ALA A 56 23.20 -2.17 -5.25
N TYR A 57 22.19 -1.34 -5.01
CA TYR A 57 22.01 -0.65 -3.72
C TYR A 57 20.82 -1.22 -2.96
N ASP A 58 21.07 -1.84 -1.79
CA ASP A 58 20.05 -2.48 -0.95
C ASP A 58 18.83 -1.58 -0.65
N LEU A 59 19.08 -0.29 -0.40
CA LEU A 59 18.03 0.68 -0.13
C LEU A 59 17.09 0.86 -1.33
N SER A 60 17.66 0.97 -2.54
CA SER A 60 16.89 1.10 -3.78
C SER A 60 16.16 -0.19 -4.11
N ASN A 61 16.85 -1.33 -4.02
CA ASN A 61 16.30 -2.65 -4.31
C ASN A 61 15.12 -3.02 -3.38
N THR A 62 15.18 -2.59 -2.11
CA THR A 62 14.06 -2.82 -1.18
C THR A 62 12.89 -1.88 -1.44
N ARG A 63 13.16 -0.65 -1.87
CA ARG A 63 12.13 0.38 -2.07
C ARG A 63 11.43 0.30 -3.42
N TYR A 64 12.12 -0.15 -4.45
CA TYR A 64 11.64 -0.11 -5.83
C TYR A 64 11.79 -1.46 -6.53
N ASP A 65 10.85 -1.75 -7.41
CA ASP A 65 10.94 -2.90 -8.30
C ASP A 65 11.90 -2.51 -9.43
N CYS A 66 13.16 -2.94 -9.32
CA CYS A 66 14.22 -2.49 -10.22
C CYS A 66 14.02 -2.93 -11.69
N ASP A 67 13.35 -4.06 -11.91
CA ASP A 67 13.00 -4.48 -13.27
C ASP A 67 11.90 -3.58 -13.86
N CYS A 68 10.88 -3.25 -13.05
CA CYS A 68 9.90 -2.23 -13.42
C CYS A 68 10.55 -0.87 -13.68
N VAL A 69 11.53 -0.47 -12.87
CA VAL A 69 12.26 0.81 -13.02
C VAL A 69 13.00 0.83 -14.36
N GLY A 70 13.76 -0.21 -14.69
CA GLY A 70 14.47 -0.30 -15.98
C GLY A 70 13.52 -0.22 -17.18
N MET A 71 12.43 -0.99 -17.15
CA MET A 71 11.42 -0.98 -18.23
C MET A 71 10.69 0.35 -18.35
N THR A 72 10.33 0.97 -17.22
CA THR A 72 9.68 2.29 -17.20
C THR A 72 10.62 3.38 -17.68
N PHE A 73 11.90 3.29 -17.32
CA PHE A 73 12.94 4.19 -17.80
C PHE A 73 13.07 4.10 -19.33
N LEU A 74 13.14 2.89 -19.89
CA LEU A 74 13.21 2.67 -21.34
C LEU A 74 12.04 3.34 -22.07
N GLU A 75 10.82 3.17 -21.56
CA GLU A 75 9.63 3.80 -22.14
C GLU A 75 9.68 5.34 -22.04
N LEU A 76 10.14 5.88 -20.91
CA LEU A 76 10.32 7.31 -20.72
C LEU A 76 11.41 7.88 -21.66
N ARG A 77 12.51 7.14 -21.86
CA ARG A 77 13.58 7.50 -22.78
C ARG A 77 13.07 7.53 -24.22
N ARG A 78 12.32 6.50 -24.64
CA ARG A 78 11.71 6.45 -25.98
C ARG A 78 10.75 7.61 -26.23
N THR A 79 9.92 7.94 -25.25
CA THR A 79 8.88 8.97 -25.39
C THR A 79 9.43 10.40 -25.30
N ARG A 80 10.44 10.65 -24.45
CA ARG A 80 11.02 12.00 -24.26
C ARG A 80 12.26 12.26 -25.12
N GLY A 81 12.85 11.22 -25.70
CA GLY A 81 14.00 11.31 -26.59
C GLY A 81 15.36 11.23 -25.90
N ASP A 82 16.39 11.08 -26.71
CA ASP A 82 17.75 10.74 -26.28
C ASP A 82 18.43 11.88 -25.51
N LYS A 83 17.97 13.12 -25.72
CA LYS A 83 18.46 14.31 -25.01
C LYS A 83 17.79 14.57 -23.67
N ALA A 84 16.77 13.78 -23.29
CA ALA A 84 16.11 13.95 -22.01
C ALA A 84 17.10 13.68 -20.85
N PRO A 85 17.10 14.45 -19.76
CA PRO A 85 18.06 14.20 -18.68
C PRO A 85 17.76 12.88 -17.96
N ALA A 86 18.74 11.97 -17.94
CA ALA A 86 18.59 10.62 -17.38
C ALA A 86 18.11 10.64 -15.92
N TYR A 87 18.62 11.58 -15.12
CA TYR A 87 18.20 11.77 -13.72
C TYR A 87 16.68 11.87 -13.55
N TRP A 88 16.01 12.72 -14.34
CA TRP A 88 14.57 12.91 -14.25
C TRP A 88 13.78 11.69 -14.71
N LEU A 89 14.29 10.95 -15.70
CA LEU A 89 13.68 9.69 -16.15
C LEU A 89 13.79 8.62 -15.07
N ARG A 90 14.96 8.50 -14.41
CA ARG A 90 15.19 7.57 -13.29
C ARG A 90 14.26 7.89 -12.12
N ASP A 91 14.18 9.15 -11.67
CA ASP A 91 13.29 9.56 -10.58
C ASP A 91 11.81 9.27 -10.92
N THR A 92 11.40 9.59 -12.14
CA THR A 92 10.03 9.32 -12.61
C THR A 92 9.73 7.81 -12.65
N ALA A 93 10.69 6.99 -13.11
CA ALA A 93 10.54 5.54 -13.16
C ALA A 93 10.40 4.94 -11.75
N ARG A 94 11.26 5.35 -10.82
CA ARG A 94 11.20 4.93 -9.41
C ARG A 94 9.85 5.23 -8.76
N ARG A 95 9.32 6.45 -8.94
CA ARG A 95 7.99 6.83 -8.40
C ARG A 95 6.84 5.97 -8.94
N LYS A 96 7.00 5.36 -10.10
CA LYS A 96 5.98 4.47 -10.71
C LYS A 96 6.14 3.00 -10.33
N CYS A 97 7.28 2.63 -9.76
CA CYS A 97 7.65 1.24 -9.52
C CYS A 97 7.98 0.99 -8.04
N PRO A 98 7.08 1.25 -7.08
CA PRO A 98 7.33 0.90 -5.68
C PRO A 98 7.32 -0.61 -5.45
N ASN A 99 8.25 -1.10 -4.65
CA ASN A 99 8.30 -2.50 -4.21
C ASN A 99 7.54 -2.67 -2.88
N ALA A 100 6.20 -2.66 -2.96
CA ALA A 100 5.34 -2.76 -1.79
C ALA A 100 5.61 -4.01 -0.93
N PRO A 101 5.77 -5.22 -1.51
CA PRO A 101 6.02 -6.43 -0.73
C PRO A 101 7.33 -6.37 0.06
N ALA A 102 8.44 -5.96 -0.59
CA ALA A 102 9.73 -5.86 0.10
C ALA A 102 9.71 -4.78 1.19
N MET A 103 9.05 -3.65 0.94
CA MET A 103 8.86 -2.61 1.96
C MET A 103 8.03 -3.10 3.16
N ALA A 104 6.96 -3.86 2.92
CA ALA A 104 6.17 -4.45 4.01
C ALA A 104 7.02 -5.40 4.86
N GLY A 105 7.82 -6.25 4.21
CA GLY A 105 8.73 -7.19 4.88
C GLY A 105 9.82 -6.49 5.69
N LYS A 106 10.45 -5.46 5.13
CA LYS A 106 11.46 -4.66 5.84
C LYS A 106 10.89 -4.00 7.08
N VAL A 107 9.77 -3.30 6.96
CA VAL A 107 9.14 -2.59 8.08
C VAL A 107 8.62 -3.55 9.14
N TYR A 108 8.07 -4.70 8.74
CA TYR A 108 7.70 -5.76 9.69
C TYR A 108 8.94 -6.24 10.47
N THR A 109 10.03 -6.56 9.78
CA THR A 109 11.27 -7.03 10.39
C THR A 109 11.83 -6.01 11.39
N GLU A 110 11.90 -4.73 10.99
CA GLU A 110 12.33 -3.65 11.87
C GLU A 110 11.40 -3.50 13.08
N CYS A 111 10.09 -3.64 12.89
CA CYS A 111 9.12 -3.60 13.98
C CYS A 111 9.34 -4.71 15.01
N THR A 112 9.65 -5.94 14.55
CA THR A 112 9.90 -7.06 15.47
C THR A 112 11.13 -6.90 16.34
N SER A 113 12.07 -6.00 16.00
CA SER A 113 13.25 -5.74 16.83
C SER A 113 12.92 -5.03 18.15
N TRP A 114 11.84 -4.23 18.20
CA TRP A 114 11.51 -3.41 19.37
C TRP A 114 10.11 -3.67 19.92
N ALA A 115 9.13 -4.03 19.08
CA ALA A 115 7.73 -4.17 19.47
C ALA A 115 7.50 -5.23 20.56
N PRO A 116 8.19 -6.40 20.60
CA PRO A 116 8.03 -7.37 21.67
C PRO A 116 8.25 -6.77 23.07
N SER A 117 9.27 -5.91 23.22
CA SER A 117 9.60 -5.27 24.50
C SER A 117 8.56 -4.24 24.99
N LYS A 118 7.76 -3.69 24.07
CA LYS A 118 6.79 -2.62 24.37
C LYS A 118 5.34 -3.13 24.41
N ARG A 119 5.04 -4.15 23.61
CA ARG A 119 3.68 -4.66 23.41
C ARG A 119 3.47 -6.00 24.10
N GLY A 120 4.51 -6.82 24.26
CA GLY A 120 4.33 -8.20 24.69
C GLY A 120 3.64 -9.00 23.59
N GLU A 121 2.65 -9.81 23.92
CA GLU A 121 2.04 -10.79 23.00
C GLU A 121 1.35 -10.18 21.76
N ASP A 122 0.91 -8.91 21.80
CA ASP A 122 0.25 -8.27 20.65
C ASP A 122 1.22 -7.66 19.62
N TYR A 123 2.54 -7.87 19.78
CA TYR A 123 3.54 -7.29 18.89
C TYR A 123 3.38 -7.76 17.44
N ASP A 124 3.11 -9.04 17.20
CA ASP A 124 3.10 -9.61 15.85
C ASP A 124 1.93 -9.05 15.01
N ALA A 125 0.74 -9.01 15.60
CA ALA A 125 -0.44 -8.43 14.97
C ALA A 125 -0.22 -6.93 14.66
N PHE A 126 0.38 -6.19 15.59
CA PHE A 126 0.77 -4.80 15.38
C PHE A 126 1.76 -4.65 14.22
N CYS A 127 2.85 -5.43 14.21
CA CYS A 127 3.87 -5.33 13.18
C CYS A 127 3.35 -5.71 11.78
N LYS A 128 2.47 -6.71 11.68
CA LYS A 128 1.81 -7.08 10.42
C LYS A 128 0.94 -5.94 9.88
N CYS A 129 0.15 -5.30 10.75
CA CYS A 129 -0.61 -4.12 10.38
C CYS A 129 0.31 -2.97 9.95
N TYR A 130 1.33 -2.66 10.74
CA TYR A 130 2.22 -1.54 10.51
C TYR A 130 2.99 -1.68 9.20
N GLY A 131 3.63 -2.83 8.96
CA GLY A 131 4.37 -3.10 7.73
C GLY A 131 3.50 -3.01 6.48
N SER A 132 2.33 -3.66 6.49
CA SER A 132 1.40 -3.63 5.35
C SER A 132 0.82 -2.23 5.09
N THR A 133 0.46 -1.50 6.16
CA THR A 133 -0.09 -0.14 6.02
C THR A 133 0.97 0.85 5.54
N PHE A 134 2.19 0.76 6.07
CA PHE A 134 3.31 1.57 5.60
C PHE A 134 3.56 1.33 4.11
N ALA A 135 3.67 0.06 3.69
CA ALA A 135 3.87 -0.27 2.29
C ALA A 135 2.77 0.32 1.38
N LYS A 136 1.50 0.23 1.80
CA LYS A 136 0.36 0.83 1.07
C LYS A 136 0.47 2.35 0.95
N ILE A 137 0.91 3.03 2.01
CA ILE A 137 1.10 4.49 2.00
C ILE A 137 2.29 4.86 1.11
N PHE A 138 3.41 4.15 1.26
CA PHE A 138 4.62 4.34 0.46
C PHE A 138 4.34 4.15 -1.03
N SER A 139 3.62 3.08 -1.42
CA SER A 139 3.30 2.83 -2.82
C SER A 139 2.48 3.93 -3.49
N LYS A 140 1.72 4.73 -2.74
CA LYS A 140 0.98 5.87 -3.28
C LYS A 140 1.86 7.10 -3.49
N ASN A 141 2.93 7.23 -2.71
CA ASN A 141 3.89 8.32 -2.80
C ASN A 141 5.30 7.83 -2.49
N PRO A 142 5.94 7.09 -3.42
CA PRO A 142 7.27 6.53 -3.19
C PRO A 142 8.30 7.67 -3.17
N THR A 143 9.10 7.73 -2.12
CA THR A 143 9.99 8.87 -1.89
C THR A 143 11.21 8.46 -1.06
N ASP A 144 12.33 9.13 -1.30
CA ASP A 144 13.51 9.07 -0.43
C ASP A 144 13.56 10.20 0.60
N ASN A 145 12.64 11.17 0.50
CA ASN A 145 12.62 12.31 1.41
C ASN A 145 12.29 11.83 2.84
N LEU A 146 13.24 11.99 3.75
CA LEU A 146 13.15 11.53 5.13
C LEU A 146 11.89 12.06 5.84
N ILE A 147 11.59 13.36 5.71
CA ILE A 147 10.45 14.01 6.36
C ILE A 147 9.13 13.35 5.90
N VAL A 148 9.02 13.08 4.60
CA VAL A 148 7.83 12.40 4.06
C VAL A 148 7.77 10.97 4.56
N THR A 149 8.88 10.23 4.56
CA THR A 149 8.95 8.85 5.09
C THR A 149 8.60 8.77 6.58
N GLU A 150 9.02 9.75 7.39
CA GLU A 150 8.67 9.86 8.81
C GLU A 150 7.16 10.10 8.97
N ALA A 151 6.57 11.01 8.19
CA ALA A 151 5.13 11.24 8.21
C ALA A 151 4.33 9.99 7.81
N GLN A 152 4.80 9.25 6.79
CA GLN A 152 4.21 7.96 6.38
C GLN A 152 4.32 6.91 7.51
N THR A 153 5.45 6.89 8.22
CA THR A 153 5.69 6.01 9.37
C THR A 153 4.70 6.30 10.50
N VAL A 154 4.60 7.55 10.92
CA VAL A 154 3.66 7.98 11.98
C VAL A 154 2.23 7.63 11.60
N SER A 155 1.82 7.93 10.36
CA SER A 155 0.49 7.61 9.86
C SER A 155 0.20 6.11 9.92
N ALA A 156 1.13 5.26 9.49
CA ALA A 156 0.98 3.80 9.52
C ALA A 156 0.90 3.26 10.96
N MET A 157 1.72 3.77 11.88
CA MET A 157 1.68 3.36 13.29
C MET A 157 0.37 3.77 13.96
N GLN A 158 -0.12 4.99 13.70
CA GLN A 158 -1.39 5.48 14.23
C GLN A 158 -2.57 4.63 13.76
N SER A 159 -2.63 4.26 12.48
CA SER A 159 -3.69 3.39 11.96
C SER A 159 -3.68 1.99 12.56
N CYS A 160 -2.55 1.56 13.13
CA CYS A 160 -2.37 0.24 13.72
C CYS A 160 -2.44 0.24 15.26
N ASN A 161 -3.06 1.26 15.85
CA ASN A 161 -3.25 1.37 17.30
C ASN A 161 -1.92 1.32 18.09
N VAL A 162 -0.96 2.15 17.70
CA VAL A 162 0.29 2.37 18.46
C VAL A 162 0.01 2.73 19.93
N ASN A 163 -1.10 3.41 20.21
CA ASN A 163 -1.47 3.87 21.55
C ASN A 163 -1.99 2.77 22.50
N ALA A 164 -2.24 1.55 22.02
CA ALA A 164 -2.73 0.45 22.87
C ALA A 164 -1.84 0.19 24.10
N VAL A 165 -0.53 0.43 23.99
CA VAL A 165 0.43 0.28 25.11
C VAL A 165 0.14 1.30 26.20
N ASN A 166 -0.13 2.54 25.83
CA ASN A 166 -0.45 3.61 26.77
C ASN A 166 -1.79 3.35 27.46
N VAL A 167 -2.79 2.87 26.70
CA VAL A 167 -4.10 2.50 27.26
C VAL A 167 -3.97 1.33 28.24
N LYS A 168 -3.24 0.27 27.87
CA LYS A 168 -2.97 -0.88 28.79
C LYS A 168 -2.29 -0.43 30.08
N ALA A 169 -1.33 0.49 30.00
CA ALA A 169 -0.66 1.03 31.18
C ALA A 169 -1.63 1.84 32.05
N GLN A 170 -2.43 2.71 31.44
CA GLN A 170 -3.47 3.49 32.14
C GLN A 170 -4.51 2.58 32.82
N ASP A 171 -4.99 1.55 32.13
CA ASP A 171 -5.97 0.61 32.66
C ASP A 171 -5.41 -0.19 33.84
N ARG A 172 -4.15 -0.64 33.73
CA ARG A 172 -3.43 -1.31 34.83
C ARG A 172 -3.31 -0.40 36.03
N ASP A 173 -2.86 0.84 35.84
CA ASP A 173 -2.65 1.79 36.94
C ASP A 173 -4.00 2.16 37.60
N ALA A 174 -5.07 2.32 36.81
CA ALA A 174 -6.42 2.53 37.31
C ALA A 174 -6.97 1.31 38.08
N PHE A 175 -6.68 0.09 37.61
CA PHE A 175 -7.06 -1.14 38.32
C PHE A 175 -6.33 -1.26 39.66
N VAL A 176 -5.02 -0.99 39.68
CA VAL A 176 -4.23 -0.97 40.93
C VAL A 176 -4.77 0.08 41.89
N ALA A 177 -5.12 1.28 41.41
CA ALA A 177 -5.74 2.31 42.25
C ALA A 177 -7.05 1.83 42.89
N LYS A 178 -7.95 1.18 42.11
CA LYS A 178 -9.19 0.59 42.64
C LYS A 178 -8.95 -0.49 43.69
N LEU A 179 -7.94 -1.34 43.50
CA LEU A 179 -7.57 -2.35 44.50
C LEU A 179 -7.09 -1.71 45.81
N LYS A 180 -6.37 -0.59 45.73
CA LYS A 180 -5.89 0.16 46.90
C LYS A 180 -7.06 0.84 47.62
N GLU A 181 -7.95 1.51 46.88
CA GLU A 181 -9.15 2.15 47.44
C GLU A 181 -10.06 1.15 48.19
N SER A 182 -10.19 -0.07 47.66
CA SER A 182 -10.98 -1.14 48.28
C SER A 182 -10.27 -1.89 49.41
N LYS A 183 -9.03 -1.52 49.76
CA LYS A 183 -8.17 -2.24 50.73
C LYS A 183 -7.95 -3.72 50.40
N VAL A 184 -8.18 -4.13 49.15
CA VAL A 184 -7.94 -5.48 48.66
C VAL A 184 -6.46 -5.65 48.30
N TYR A 185 -5.82 -4.57 47.84
CA TYR A 185 -4.41 -4.58 47.46
C TYR A 185 -3.49 -5.11 48.57
N ASP A 186 -3.62 -4.58 49.79
CA ASP A 186 -2.78 -4.98 50.94
C ASP A 186 -3.03 -6.44 51.36
N LYS A 187 -4.24 -6.96 51.12
CA LYS A 187 -4.57 -8.37 51.38
C LYS A 187 -3.96 -9.30 50.34
N LEU A 188 -3.96 -8.87 49.07
CA LEU A 188 -3.36 -9.63 47.96
C LEU A 188 -1.83 -9.56 47.98
N PHE A 189 -1.26 -8.45 48.48
CA PHE A 189 0.18 -8.17 48.44
C PHE A 189 0.69 -7.65 49.80
N PRO A 190 0.65 -8.44 50.88
CA PRO A 190 0.94 -7.97 52.25
C PRO A 190 2.40 -7.54 52.50
N GLY A 191 3.31 -7.80 51.56
CA GLY A 191 4.72 -7.39 51.61
C GLY A 191 5.09 -6.24 50.66
N ALA A 192 4.14 -5.72 49.88
CA ALA A 192 4.38 -4.56 49.02
C ALA A 192 4.45 -3.31 49.91
N LYS A 193 5.66 -2.87 50.27
CA LYS A 193 5.88 -1.57 50.91
C LYS A 193 5.27 -0.46 50.04
N GLU A 194 4.83 0.65 50.67
CA GLU A 194 4.28 1.84 49.99
C GLU A 194 5.02 2.15 48.68
N ASP A 195 4.26 2.53 47.65
CA ASP A 195 4.74 2.62 46.26
C ASP A 195 6.13 3.25 46.16
N PRO A 196 7.07 2.68 45.36
CA PRO A 196 8.25 3.43 44.99
C PRO A 196 7.80 4.74 44.35
N GLN A 197 8.29 5.86 44.89
CA GLN A 197 7.91 7.21 44.46
C GLN A 197 7.82 7.30 42.92
N PRO A 198 6.82 8.03 42.39
CA PRO A 198 6.68 8.18 40.95
C PRO A 198 8.01 8.63 40.36
N ARG A 199 8.57 7.85 39.43
CA ARG A 199 9.79 8.23 38.72
C ARG A 199 9.54 9.60 38.10
N SER A 200 10.21 10.61 38.63
CA SER A 200 10.20 11.96 38.06
C SER A 200 10.50 11.84 36.58
N LYS A 201 9.60 12.37 35.74
CA LYS A 201 9.81 12.42 34.29
C LYS A 201 11.15 13.10 33.99
N PRO A 202 11.99 12.55 33.10
CA PRO A 202 13.10 13.30 32.53
C PRO A 202 12.59 14.45 31.65
#